data_AF-A0AA50KD88-F1
#
_entry.id   AF-A0AA50KD88-F1
#
_cell.length_a   1.000
_cell.length_b   1.000
_cell.length_c   1.000
_cell.angle_alpha   90.00
_cell.angle_beta   90.00
_cell.angle_gamma   90.00
#
_symmetry.space_group_name_H-M   'P 1'
#
loop_
_entity.id
_entity.type
_entity.pdbx_description
1 polymer ?
#
loop_
_entity_poly.entity_id
_entity_poly.type
_entity_poly.pdbx_seq_one_letter_code
_entity_poly.pdbx_strand_id
1 'polypeptide(L)'
;MKILVVFILIAVGVFLFLRAQRLAKEEQEAMKPKSTTVKPVVPTEEAPIFSAAEPERVEPEPVKRVDDTGVAEVEPVIEVEAELMPRETESPASISVALDTDIIEVDIPAAHNEETVIILGTTPADEQDDVKTEAEPASNTRSEVGAPGAWANVTLVRAFEEYQGATSASARYIALQNMIAECYKQRKSADYLNYGAQLAEEYIALFQAASAEQGKDTELKSSGFLHLATLLNDTQAFDAAIVICRKALELGLSDGTVTGFEGRINRIEKAQTKATTA
;
A
#
# COMPACT_ATOMS: atom_id res chain seq x y z
N MET A 1 23.80 31.78 -5.56
CA MET A 1 23.30 30.53 -6.17
C MET A 1 24.35 29.42 -6.25
N LYS A 2 25.52 29.61 -6.88
CA LYS A 2 26.55 28.55 -7.02
C LYS A 2 27.04 27.93 -5.70
N ILE A 3 27.18 28.74 -4.65
CA ILE A 3 27.59 28.29 -3.31
C ILE A 3 26.54 27.37 -2.68
N LEU A 4 25.24 27.64 -2.87
CA LEU A 4 24.16 26.78 -2.37
C LEU A 4 24.13 25.42 -3.07
N VAL A 5 24.41 25.38 -4.38
CA VAL A 5 24.52 24.12 -5.14
C VAL A 5 25.66 23.25 -4.61
N VAL A 6 26.81 23.85 -4.26
CA VAL A 6 27.93 23.12 -3.68
C VAL A 6 27.57 22.52 -2.31
N PHE A 7 26.86 23.26 -1.45
CA PHE A 7 26.40 22.72 -0.17
C PHE A 7 25.40 21.56 -0.32
N ILE A 8 24.50 21.64 -1.30
CA ILE A 8 23.56 20.54 -1.59
C ILE A 8 24.31 19.29 -2.07
N LEU A 9 25.31 19.44 -2.94
CA LEU A 9 26.12 18.32 -3.41
C LEU A 9 26.92 17.66 -2.28
N ILE A 10 27.48 18.46 -1.36
CA ILE A 10 28.17 17.94 -0.18
C ILE A 10 27.18 17.18 0.73
N ALA A 11 25.98 17.72 0.97
CA ALA A 11 24.96 17.09 1.80
C ALA A 11 24.48 15.75 1.20
N VAL A 12 24.29 15.69 -0.12
CA VAL A 12 23.94 14.45 -0.83
C VAL A 12 25.08 13.43 -0.74
N GLY A 13 26.34 13.86 -0.90
CA GLY A 13 27.51 12.99 -0.76
C GLY A 13 27.62 12.38 0.64
N VAL A 14 27.46 13.18 1.70
CA VAL A 14 27.48 12.72 3.10
C VAL A 14 26.30 11.78 3.38
N PHE A 15 25.12 12.07 2.84
CA PHE A 15 23.93 11.23 3.02
C PHE A 15 24.12 9.84 2.38
N LEU A 16 24.63 9.78 1.15
CA LEU A 16 24.92 8.51 0.46
C LEU A 16 26.01 7.72 1.18
N PHE A 17 27.04 8.38 1.68
CA PHE A 17 28.11 7.75 2.47
C PHE A 17 27.58 7.12 3.77
N LEU A 18 26.75 7.86 4.52
CA LEU A 18 26.14 7.35 5.76
C LEU A 18 25.17 6.19 5.48
N ARG A 19 24.44 6.23 4.37
CA ARG A 19 23.55 5.15 3.95
C ARG A 19 24.32 3.88 3.59
N ALA A 20 25.43 4.01 2.84
CA ALA A 20 26.30 2.89 2.51
C ALA A 20 26.96 2.28 3.75
N GLN A 21 27.40 3.10 4.71
CA GLN A 21 27.96 2.62 5.98
C GLN A 21 26.95 1.81 6.81
N ARG A 22 25.67 2.22 6.83
CA ARG A 22 24.63 1.48 7.55
C ARG A 22 24.39 0.11 6.93
N LEU A 23 24.32 0.02 5.61
CA LEU A 23 24.17 -1.24 4.88
C LEU A 23 25.34 -2.19 5.14
N ALA A 24 26.57 -1.69 5.07
CA ALA A 24 27.75 -2.52 5.34
C ALA A 24 27.80 -3.03 6.80
N LYS A 25 27.32 -2.24 7.77
CA LYS A 25 27.26 -2.65 9.18
C LYS A 25 26.18 -3.71 9.42
N GLU A 26 25.04 -3.58 8.75
CA GLU A 26 23.95 -4.56 8.80
C GLU A 26 24.37 -5.92 8.22
N GLU A 27 25.13 -5.93 7.12
CA GLU A 27 25.69 -7.16 6.55
C GLU A 27 26.73 -7.81 7.47
N GLN A 28 27.59 -7.02 8.13
CA GLN A 28 28.56 -7.56 9.11
C GLN A 28 27.90 -8.12 10.37
N GLU A 29 26.77 -7.55 10.79
CA GLU A 29 26.00 -8.06 11.93
C GLU A 29 25.19 -9.32 11.56
N ALA A 30 24.74 -9.44 10.30
CA ALA A 30 24.11 -10.64 9.78
C ALA A 30 25.08 -11.82 9.59
N MET A 31 26.37 -11.56 9.37
CA MET A 31 27.40 -12.60 9.17
C MET A 31 28.05 -13.10 10.47
N LYS A 32 27.63 -12.65 11.66
CA LYS A 32 28.14 -13.19 12.94
C LYS A 32 27.25 -14.35 13.44
N PRO A 33 27.68 -15.63 13.32
CA PRO A 33 26.90 -16.75 13.83
C PRO A 33 26.85 -16.73 15.36
N LYS A 34 25.63 -16.81 15.91
CA LYS A 34 25.37 -16.99 17.35
C LYS A 34 25.95 -18.33 17.82
N SER A 35 26.98 -18.27 18.67
CA SER A 35 27.40 -19.41 19.49
C SER A 35 26.22 -19.85 20.36
N THR A 36 25.80 -21.09 20.17
CA THR A 36 24.72 -21.75 20.90
C THR A 36 25.30 -22.34 22.18
N THR A 37 25.07 -21.70 23.33
CA THR A 37 25.36 -22.30 24.63
C THR A 37 24.25 -23.29 24.98
N VAL A 38 24.58 -24.57 24.83
CA VAL A 38 23.85 -25.73 25.33
C VAL A 38 23.74 -25.65 26.85
N LYS A 39 22.50 -25.70 27.39
CA LYS A 39 22.24 -26.06 28.79
C LYS A 39 21.63 -27.47 28.82
N PRO A 40 22.20 -28.44 29.56
CA PRO A 40 21.50 -29.66 29.94
C PRO A 40 20.68 -29.47 31.22
N VAL A 41 19.69 -30.35 31.33
CA VAL A 41 18.51 -30.47 32.22
C VAL A 41 18.91 -31.04 33.62
N VAL A 42 18.66 -30.35 34.76
CA VAL A 42 17.64 -30.58 35.86
C VAL A 42 18.00 -31.74 36.86
N PRO A 43 17.54 -31.88 38.16
CA PRO A 43 16.72 -31.08 39.13
C PRO A 43 17.21 -31.00 40.63
N THR A 44 16.41 -30.32 41.49
CA THR A 44 16.21 -30.45 42.99
C THR A 44 17.36 -29.94 43.89
N GLU A 45 17.23 -29.30 45.07
CA GLU A 45 16.20 -29.20 46.12
C GLU A 45 16.55 -28.04 47.10
N GLU A 46 15.52 -27.41 47.68
CA GLU A 46 15.42 -26.70 48.98
C GLU A 46 16.32 -25.51 49.41
N ALA A 47 15.63 -24.53 50.02
CA ALA A 47 16.10 -23.29 50.64
C ALA A 47 16.57 -23.55 52.12
N PRO A 48 16.77 -22.57 53.05
CA PRO A 48 16.70 -21.10 52.95
C PRO A 48 17.73 -20.30 53.82
N ILE A 49 17.48 -18.97 53.90
CA ILE A 49 17.67 -17.97 54.99
C ILE A 49 18.98 -17.16 55.19
N PHE A 50 18.76 -15.84 55.40
CA PHE A 50 19.53 -14.80 56.11
C PHE A 50 20.79 -14.26 55.42
N SER A 51 21.19 -12.98 55.49
CA SER A 51 20.70 -11.75 56.11
C SER A 51 21.59 -10.60 55.60
N ALA A 52 21.02 -9.41 55.47
CA ALA A 52 21.59 -8.09 55.78
C ALA A 52 22.91 -7.58 55.17
N ALA A 53 22.84 -6.27 54.87
CA ALA A 53 23.88 -5.23 54.98
C ALA A 53 24.53 -4.71 53.68
N GLU A 54 24.11 -3.47 53.39
CA GLU A 54 24.66 -2.40 52.54
C GLU A 54 26.01 -1.85 53.12
N PRO A 55 26.61 -0.75 52.61
CA PRO A 55 27.50 -0.59 51.45
C PRO A 55 28.94 -0.09 51.82
N GLU A 56 29.91 -0.17 50.91
CA GLU A 56 31.07 0.75 50.84
C GLU A 56 31.78 0.55 49.47
N ARG A 57 31.84 1.54 48.57
CA ARG A 57 32.76 2.70 48.47
C ARG A 57 34.15 2.32 47.91
N VAL A 58 34.63 3.21 47.02
CA VAL A 58 36.04 3.51 46.65
C VAL A 58 36.49 3.02 45.24
N GLU A 59 36.33 3.91 44.25
CA GLU A 59 37.29 4.20 43.14
C GLU A 59 38.69 4.58 43.70
N PRO A 60 39.82 4.59 42.96
CA PRO A 60 39.96 4.79 41.51
C PRO A 60 41.07 3.95 40.82
N GLU A 61 41.24 4.21 39.52
CA GLU A 61 42.34 3.83 38.58
C GLU A 61 43.77 4.12 39.14
N PRO A 62 44.92 4.06 38.38
CA PRO A 62 45.18 3.76 36.96
C PRO A 62 46.51 2.98 36.67
N VAL A 63 46.92 2.93 35.38
CA VAL A 63 48.31 3.11 34.86
C VAL A 63 49.01 1.92 34.17
N LYS A 64 49.25 2.12 32.84
CA LYS A 64 50.41 1.73 31.98
C LYS A 64 50.61 0.24 31.64
N ARG A 65 51.27 -0.16 30.54
CA ARG A 65 51.78 0.39 29.25
C ARG A 65 52.66 -0.74 28.65
N VAL A 66 52.93 -0.67 27.34
CA VAL A 66 54.08 -1.24 26.61
C VAL A 66 53.90 -2.62 25.96
N ASP A 67 53.69 -2.55 24.64
CA ASP A 67 54.47 -3.10 23.52
C ASP A 67 54.88 -4.60 23.43
N ASP A 68 54.50 -5.16 22.27
CA ASP A 68 55.36 -5.72 21.22
C ASP A 68 55.31 -7.23 20.90
N THR A 69 55.40 -7.47 19.58
CA THR A 69 55.78 -8.68 18.82
C THR A 69 54.83 -9.87 18.66
N GLY A 70 54.58 -10.24 17.40
CA GLY A 70 54.13 -11.60 17.03
C GLY A 70 53.49 -11.77 15.65
N VAL A 71 54.33 -11.97 14.63
CA VAL A 71 54.05 -12.32 13.22
C VAL A 71 53.19 -13.60 13.06
N ALA A 72 52.27 -13.66 12.09
CA ALA A 72 52.07 -14.82 11.20
C ALA A 72 51.02 -14.56 10.08
N GLU A 73 51.51 -14.68 8.86
CA GLU A 73 50.87 -14.82 7.55
C GLU A 73 50.05 -16.13 7.43
N VAL A 74 49.10 -16.18 6.49
CA VAL A 74 48.76 -17.31 5.56
C VAL A 74 47.27 -17.24 5.16
N GLU A 75 47.02 -16.92 3.88
CA GLU A 75 45.79 -17.28 3.14
C GLU A 75 45.80 -18.78 2.79
N PRO A 76 44.64 -19.42 2.57
CA PRO A 76 44.38 -19.84 1.18
C PRO A 76 42.91 -19.88 0.71
N VAL A 77 42.73 -19.44 -0.54
CA VAL A 77 42.04 -20.07 -1.70
C VAL A 77 40.99 -21.16 -1.41
N ILE A 78 39.76 -20.97 -1.91
CA ILE A 78 38.72 -22.00 -2.04
C ILE A 78 38.43 -22.23 -3.53
N GLU A 79 38.56 -23.49 -3.93
CA GLU A 79 38.35 -24.05 -5.27
C GLU A 79 36.92 -24.62 -5.41
N VAL A 80 36.44 -24.69 -6.65
CA VAL A 80 35.08 -25.03 -7.07
C VAL A 80 34.95 -26.53 -7.32
N GLU A 81 33.88 -27.18 -6.87
CA GLU A 81 33.47 -28.49 -7.41
C GLU A 81 31.93 -28.67 -7.35
N ALA A 82 31.39 -29.19 -8.44
CA ALA A 82 29.99 -29.45 -8.71
C ALA A 82 29.77 -30.96 -8.87
N GLU A 83 28.61 -31.47 -8.46
CA GLU A 83 27.92 -32.75 -8.80
C GLU A 83 27.10 -33.19 -7.55
N LEU A 84 25.92 -33.80 -7.55
CA LEU A 84 25.11 -34.60 -8.49
C LEU A 84 23.65 -34.64 -7.95
N MET A 85 22.67 -34.92 -8.82
CA MET A 85 21.26 -35.18 -8.46
C MET A 85 21.06 -36.51 -7.70
N PRO A 86 19.88 -36.75 -7.08
CA PRO A 86 18.91 -37.63 -7.75
C PRO A 86 17.43 -37.24 -7.60
N ARG A 87 16.61 -37.85 -8.45
CA ARG A 87 15.16 -37.74 -8.66
C ARG A 87 14.50 -39.06 -8.25
N GLU A 88 13.42 -39.05 -7.45
CA GLU A 88 12.28 -40.01 -7.44
C GLU A 88 11.03 -39.27 -6.87
N THR A 89 9.89 -39.09 -7.58
CA THR A 89 8.64 -39.92 -7.68
C THR A 89 8.08 -40.33 -6.31
N GLU A 90 6.80 -40.18 -5.88
CA GLU A 90 5.46 -40.16 -6.50
C GLU A 90 4.39 -39.52 -5.53
N SER A 91 3.13 -39.47 -5.97
CA SER A 91 1.98 -38.64 -5.55
C SER A 91 1.08 -39.24 -4.41
N PRO A 92 -0.20 -38.84 -4.21
CA PRO A 92 -0.68 -37.88 -3.22
C PRO A 92 -1.55 -38.50 -2.10
N ALA A 93 -1.58 -37.87 -0.92
CA ALA A 93 -2.51 -38.24 0.16
C ALA A 93 -3.69 -37.25 0.26
N SER A 94 -4.87 -37.85 0.37
CA SER A 94 -6.22 -37.32 0.33
C SER A 94 -6.66 -36.49 1.53
N ILE A 95 -7.36 -35.40 1.21
CA ILE A 95 -8.58 -34.83 1.80
C ILE A 95 -9.26 -35.68 2.90
N SER A 96 -9.49 -35.05 4.06
CA SER A 96 -10.83 -34.85 4.67
C SER A 96 -10.73 -34.00 5.95
N VAL A 97 -11.16 -32.74 5.89
CA VAL A 97 -11.48 -31.95 7.10
C VAL A 97 -12.97 -31.67 7.05
N ALA A 98 -13.70 -32.21 8.02
CA ALA A 98 -15.11 -31.95 8.23
C ALA A 98 -15.28 -30.49 8.69
N LEU A 99 -16.12 -29.74 7.97
CA LEU A 99 -16.62 -28.44 8.40
C LEU A 99 -18.06 -28.66 8.89
N ASP A 100 -18.30 -28.42 10.17
CA ASP A 100 -19.64 -28.17 10.70
C ASP A 100 -20.10 -26.79 10.21
N THR A 101 -21.19 -26.75 9.46
CA THR A 101 -21.88 -25.53 9.02
C THR A 101 -23.16 -25.37 9.84
N ASP A 102 -23.16 -24.44 10.78
CA ASP A 102 -24.38 -23.87 11.34
C ASP A 102 -24.99 -22.90 10.32
N ILE A 103 -26.12 -23.30 9.75
CA ILE A 103 -26.93 -22.53 8.81
C ILE A 103 -27.84 -21.61 9.63
N ILE A 104 -27.63 -20.30 9.56
CA ILE A 104 -28.59 -19.31 10.04
C ILE A 104 -29.46 -18.89 8.86
N GLU A 105 -30.70 -19.36 8.88
CA GLU A 105 -31.79 -19.01 7.97
C GLU A 105 -32.24 -17.57 8.29
N VAL A 106 -31.97 -16.62 7.39
CA VAL A 106 -32.51 -15.24 7.47
C VAL A 106 -33.36 -14.99 6.24
N ASP A 107 -34.66 -15.01 6.48
CA ASP A 107 -35.75 -14.67 5.58
C ASP A 107 -35.69 -13.17 5.22
N ILE A 108 -35.58 -12.84 3.93
CA ILE A 108 -35.63 -11.46 3.41
C ILE A 108 -36.81 -11.38 2.43
N PRO A 109 -37.86 -10.56 2.71
CA PRO A 109 -38.99 -10.44 1.81
C PRO A 109 -38.63 -9.59 0.58
N ALA A 110 -39.02 -10.09 -0.59
CA ALA A 110 -38.90 -9.43 -1.88
C ALA A 110 -39.82 -8.19 -1.98
N ALA A 111 -39.23 -7.02 -2.24
CA ALA A 111 -39.97 -5.81 -2.61
C ALA A 111 -40.12 -5.75 -4.13
N HIS A 112 -41.39 -5.76 -4.58
CA HIS A 112 -41.80 -5.52 -5.96
C HIS A 112 -41.47 -4.08 -6.40
N ASN A 113 -40.88 -3.94 -7.59
CA ASN A 113 -40.61 -2.66 -8.24
C ASN A 113 -41.65 -2.51 -9.38
N GLU A 114 -42.55 -1.53 -9.29
CA GLU A 114 -43.54 -1.25 -10.33
C GLU A 114 -43.10 -0.02 -11.14
N GLU A 115 -42.53 -0.33 -12.30
CA GLU A 115 -42.13 0.58 -13.36
C GLU A 115 -43.39 1.11 -14.08
N THR A 116 -43.65 2.41 -14.01
CA THR A 116 -44.68 3.06 -14.83
C THR A 116 -44.03 3.81 -15.99
N VAL A 117 -44.02 3.14 -17.14
CA VAL A 117 -43.74 3.70 -18.46
C VAL A 117 -45.00 4.44 -18.94
N ILE A 118 -44.90 5.75 -19.20
CA ILE A 118 -45.87 6.47 -20.03
C ILE A 118 -45.09 7.24 -21.11
N ILE A 119 -45.33 6.82 -22.35
CA ILE A 119 -44.73 7.34 -23.58
C ILE A 119 -45.79 8.13 -24.37
N LEU A 120 -45.31 9.21 -25.01
CA LEU A 120 -45.81 9.92 -26.20
C LEU A 120 -47.01 10.88 -26.09
N GLY A 121 -46.69 12.16 -26.35
CA GLY A 121 -47.60 13.16 -26.91
C GLY A 121 -46.79 14.28 -27.58
N THR A 122 -46.42 14.07 -28.84
CA THR A 122 -45.81 15.08 -29.72
C THR A 122 -46.89 16.05 -30.24
N THR A 123 -46.61 17.35 -30.19
CA THR A 123 -47.24 18.34 -31.09
C THR A 123 -46.23 19.44 -31.41
N PRO A 124 -46.01 19.80 -32.70
CA PRO A 124 -45.15 20.91 -33.09
C PRO A 124 -45.98 22.19 -33.24
N ALA A 125 -45.45 23.31 -32.76
CA ALA A 125 -45.85 24.63 -33.21
C ALA A 125 -44.64 25.57 -33.06
N ASP A 126 -44.23 26.12 -34.20
CA ASP A 126 -43.34 27.28 -34.32
C ASP A 126 -43.81 28.41 -33.39
N GLU A 127 -42.88 29.07 -32.71
CA GLU A 127 -42.69 30.50 -32.91
C GLU A 127 -41.35 30.97 -32.32
N GLN A 128 -40.75 31.87 -33.10
CA GLN A 128 -39.44 32.45 -33.02
C GLN A 128 -39.50 33.66 -32.08
N ASP A 129 -38.67 33.72 -31.05
CA ASP A 129 -38.38 35.01 -30.40
C ASP A 129 -36.95 35.08 -29.87
N ASP A 130 -36.26 36.11 -30.35
CA ASP A 130 -34.92 36.53 -30.01
C ASP A 130 -34.86 37.05 -28.56
N VAL A 131 -34.11 36.39 -27.68
CA VAL A 131 -33.61 37.04 -26.46
C VAL A 131 -32.11 36.78 -26.31
N LYS A 132 -31.36 37.82 -26.66
CA LYS A 132 -29.97 38.06 -26.30
C LYS A 132 -29.86 38.18 -24.78
N THR A 133 -29.43 37.12 -24.10
CA THR A 133 -29.05 37.17 -22.69
C THR A 133 -27.53 37.05 -22.55
N GLU A 134 -27.01 38.11 -21.94
CA GLU A 134 -25.71 38.36 -21.36
C GLU A 134 -25.00 37.14 -20.77
N ALA A 135 -23.69 37.09 -20.95
CA ALA A 135 -22.80 36.05 -20.45
C ALA A 135 -22.86 35.94 -18.91
N GLU A 136 -23.31 34.79 -18.40
CA GLU A 136 -22.93 34.28 -17.08
C GLU A 136 -21.65 33.44 -17.22
N PRO A 137 -20.56 33.75 -16.49
CA PRO A 137 -19.48 32.82 -16.31
C PRO A 137 -19.80 31.93 -15.10
N ALA A 138 -19.92 30.62 -15.32
CA ALA A 138 -19.52 29.54 -14.40
C ALA A 138 -20.39 28.29 -14.59
N SER A 139 -20.08 27.47 -15.60
CA SER A 139 -20.35 26.03 -15.48
C SER A 139 -19.13 25.37 -14.87
N ASN A 140 -18.95 25.57 -13.57
CA ASN A 140 -18.09 24.70 -12.78
C ASN A 140 -18.79 23.35 -12.72
N THR A 141 -18.37 22.39 -13.55
CA THR A 141 -18.74 20.98 -13.42
C THR A 141 -18.29 20.54 -12.03
N ARG A 142 -19.23 20.58 -11.08
CA ARG A 142 -19.03 20.28 -9.66
C ARG A 142 -19.11 18.75 -9.52
N SER A 143 -18.04 18.17 -8.99
CA SER A 143 -17.75 16.73 -8.96
C SER A 143 -18.87 15.83 -8.43
N GLU A 144 -18.91 14.61 -9.00
CA GLU A 144 -19.85 13.51 -8.73
C GLU A 144 -19.56 12.71 -7.44
N VAL A 145 -18.50 13.04 -6.69
CA VAL A 145 -18.15 12.30 -5.46
C VAL A 145 -19.07 12.69 -4.31
N GLY A 146 -19.88 11.73 -3.84
CA GLY A 146 -20.76 11.88 -2.68
C GLY A 146 -19.99 12.11 -1.38
N ALA A 147 -20.59 12.83 -0.43
CA ALA A 147 -19.99 13.05 0.89
C ALA A 147 -19.86 11.73 1.66
N PRO A 148 -18.78 11.55 2.43
CA PRO A 148 -18.62 10.35 3.25
C PRO A 148 -19.65 10.36 4.40
N GLY A 149 -20.07 9.17 4.84
CA GLY A 149 -21.10 9.02 5.88
C GLY A 149 -20.60 9.37 7.30
N ALA A 150 -21.49 9.30 8.28
CA ALA A 150 -21.18 9.60 9.69
C ALA A 150 -20.12 8.67 10.32
N TRP A 151 -19.83 7.53 9.67
CA TRP A 151 -18.76 6.59 10.03
C TRP A 151 -17.35 7.10 9.68
N ALA A 152 -17.25 8.17 8.89
CA ALA A 152 -16.00 8.69 8.40
C ALA A 152 -15.19 9.38 9.49
N ASN A 153 -13.90 9.05 9.54
CA ASN A 153 -12.98 9.69 10.46
C ASN A 153 -12.63 11.10 9.98
N VAL A 154 -12.06 11.89 10.90
CA VAL A 154 -11.68 13.29 10.63
C VAL A 154 -10.73 13.41 9.43
N THR A 155 -9.88 12.42 9.19
CA THR A 155 -8.93 12.42 8.06
C THR A 155 -9.66 12.34 6.72
N LEU A 156 -10.63 11.43 6.58
CA LEU A 156 -11.41 11.28 5.36
C LEU A 156 -12.32 12.49 5.13
N VAL A 157 -12.97 12.99 6.19
CA VAL A 157 -13.81 14.19 6.10
C VAL A 157 -12.99 15.40 5.66
N ARG A 158 -11.82 15.63 6.26
CA ARG A 158 -10.93 16.73 5.86
C ARG A 158 -10.47 16.60 4.40
N ALA A 159 -10.08 15.39 3.97
CA ALA A 159 -9.68 15.17 2.58
C ALA A 159 -10.84 15.41 1.59
N PHE A 160 -12.07 15.09 1.99
CA PHE A 160 -13.26 15.42 1.21
C PHE A 160 -13.54 16.93 1.16
N GLU A 161 -13.39 17.64 2.28
CA GLU A 161 -13.53 19.12 2.29
C GLU A 161 -12.46 19.79 1.43
N GLU A 162 -11.21 19.32 1.47
CA GLU A 162 -10.12 19.75 0.59
C GLU A 162 -10.47 19.50 -0.89
N TYR A 163 -11.07 18.34 -1.19
CA TYR A 163 -11.53 18.00 -2.53
C TYR A 163 -12.63 18.96 -3.02
N GLN A 164 -13.63 19.24 -2.18
CA GLN A 164 -14.74 20.13 -2.52
C GLN A 164 -14.30 21.60 -2.63
N GLY A 165 -13.31 22.02 -1.84
CA GLY A 165 -12.75 23.37 -1.86
C GLY A 165 -11.69 23.60 -2.95
N ALA A 166 -11.21 22.55 -3.60
CA ALA A 166 -10.13 22.64 -4.58
C ALA A 166 -10.61 23.28 -5.91
N THR A 167 -9.81 24.25 -6.37
CA THR A 167 -10.08 25.05 -7.58
C THR A 167 -9.29 24.61 -8.81
N SER A 168 -8.28 23.74 -8.67
CA SER A 168 -7.52 23.15 -9.77
C SER A 168 -7.69 21.63 -9.82
N ALA A 169 -7.53 21.02 -11.00
CA ALA A 169 -7.62 19.57 -11.13
C ALA A 169 -6.50 18.88 -10.36
N SER A 170 -5.30 19.48 -10.33
CA SER A 170 -4.17 19.03 -9.51
C SER A 170 -4.50 18.96 -8.01
N ALA A 171 -5.15 20.00 -7.47
CA ALA A 171 -5.51 20.02 -6.05
C ALA A 171 -6.63 19.01 -5.75
N ARG A 172 -7.64 18.90 -6.62
CA ARG A 172 -8.70 17.87 -6.50
C ARG A 172 -8.11 16.47 -6.56
N TYR A 173 -7.18 16.22 -7.48
CA TYR A 173 -6.50 14.94 -7.61
C TYR A 173 -5.75 14.55 -6.34
N ILE A 174 -4.98 15.48 -5.76
CA ILE A 174 -4.24 15.23 -4.50
C ILE A 174 -5.21 14.93 -3.35
N ALA A 175 -6.30 15.68 -3.23
CA ALA A 175 -7.30 15.46 -2.20
C ALA A 175 -8.00 14.10 -2.36
N LEU A 176 -8.40 13.75 -3.59
CA LEU A 176 -9.00 12.44 -3.89
C LEU A 176 -8.03 11.29 -3.63
N GLN A 177 -6.76 11.45 -3.99
CA GLN A 177 -5.70 10.50 -3.68
C GLN A 177 -5.57 10.26 -2.16
N ASN A 178 -5.76 11.30 -1.34
CA ASN A 178 -5.77 11.19 0.12
C ASN A 178 -7.02 10.46 0.63
N MET A 179 -8.19 10.73 0.07
CA MET A 179 -9.43 10.02 0.39
C MET A 179 -9.28 8.51 0.13
N ILE A 180 -8.79 8.14 -1.06
CA ILE A 180 -8.54 6.75 -1.44
C ILE A 180 -7.51 6.09 -0.52
N ALA A 181 -6.43 6.80 -0.18
CA ALA A 181 -5.41 6.27 0.71
C ALA A 181 -5.96 6.01 2.12
N GLU A 182 -6.87 6.84 2.62
CA GLU A 182 -7.53 6.59 3.91
C GLU A 182 -8.48 5.39 3.83
N CYS A 183 -9.29 5.29 2.77
CA CYS A 183 -10.15 4.14 2.52
C CYS A 183 -9.34 2.83 2.46
N TYR A 184 -8.20 2.84 1.78
CA TYR A 184 -7.31 1.69 1.69
C TYR A 184 -6.74 1.23 3.05
N LYS A 185 -6.35 2.18 3.92
CA LYS A 185 -5.89 1.85 5.27
C LYS A 185 -7.00 1.19 6.11
N GLN A 186 -8.22 1.67 5.93
CA GLN A 186 -9.41 1.22 6.68
C GLN A 186 -10.22 0.15 5.95
N ARG A 187 -9.69 -0.47 4.90
CA ARG A 187 -10.44 -1.40 4.00
C ARG A 187 -11.03 -2.64 4.65
N LYS A 188 -10.71 -2.90 5.93
CA LYS A 188 -11.37 -3.95 6.71
C LYS A 188 -12.77 -3.54 7.20
N SER A 189 -13.08 -2.25 7.21
CA SER A 189 -14.42 -1.72 7.42
C SER A 189 -15.17 -1.71 6.08
N ALA A 190 -16.37 -2.30 6.07
CA ALA A 190 -17.23 -2.34 4.89
C ALA A 190 -17.55 -0.94 4.35
N ASP A 191 -17.75 0.04 5.25
CA ASP A 191 -18.09 1.41 4.87
C ASP A 191 -16.95 2.07 4.07
N TYR A 192 -15.72 2.02 4.58
CA TYR A 192 -14.55 2.57 3.89
C TYR A 192 -14.22 1.81 2.61
N LEU A 193 -14.39 0.48 2.64
CA LEU A 193 -14.14 -0.37 1.49
C LEU A 193 -15.09 -0.02 0.33
N ASN A 194 -16.39 0.00 0.59
CA ASN A 194 -17.41 0.30 -0.42
C ASN A 194 -17.34 1.75 -0.90
N TYR A 195 -17.12 2.71 -0.01
CA TYR A 195 -16.98 4.11 -0.38
C TYR A 195 -15.73 4.32 -1.25
N GLY A 196 -14.58 3.77 -0.82
CA GLY A 196 -13.33 3.91 -1.56
C GLY A 196 -13.37 3.28 -2.95
N ALA A 197 -14.08 2.16 -3.12
CA ALA A 197 -14.26 1.50 -4.42
C ALA A 197 -15.01 2.39 -5.44
N GLN A 198 -15.97 3.19 -4.99
CA GLN A 198 -16.76 4.09 -5.84
C GLN A 198 -15.95 5.28 -6.39
N LEU A 199 -14.78 5.58 -5.82
CA LEU A 199 -13.95 6.71 -6.23
C LEU A 199 -13.13 6.44 -7.51
N ALA A 200 -13.22 5.24 -8.08
CA ALA A 200 -12.32 4.78 -9.14
C ALA A 200 -12.44 5.58 -10.45
N GLU A 201 -13.67 5.86 -10.88
CA GLU A 201 -13.94 6.55 -12.14
C GLU A 201 -13.46 8.01 -12.09
N GLU A 202 -13.87 8.74 -11.04
CA GLU A 202 -13.45 10.13 -10.81
C GLU A 202 -11.92 10.22 -10.70
N TYR A 203 -11.27 9.24 -10.07
CA TYR A 203 -9.82 9.24 -9.92
C TYR A 203 -9.10 9.18 -11.28
N ILE A 204 -9.59 8.35 -12.21
CA ILE A 204 -9.02 8.25 -13.56
C ILE A 204 -9.22 9.58 -14.30
N ALA A 205 -10.42 10.16 -14.23
CA ALA A 205 -10.73 11.44 -14.87
C ALA A 205 -9.84 12.58 -14.35
N LEU A 206 -9.71 12.69 -13.02
CA LEU A 206 -8.87 13.72 -12.39
C LEU A 206 -7.38 13.48 -12.60
N PHE A 207 -6.91 12.24 -12.68
CA PHE A 207 -5.52 11.95 -13.01
C PHE A 207 -5.16 12.54 -14.38
N GLN A 208 -6.01 12.33 -15.39
CA GLN A 208 -5.79 12.83 -16.73
C GLN A 208 -5.84 14.37 -16.76
N ALA A 209 -6.82 14.98 -16.08
CA ALA A 209 -6.93 16.42 -15.99
C ALA A 209 -5.72 17.06 -15.27
N ALA A 210 -5.30 16.50 -14.14
CA ALA A 210 -4.11 16.94 -13.42
C ALA A 210 -2.82 16.75 -14.25
N SER A 211 -2.70 15.64 -14.99
CA SER A 211 -1.56 15.41 -15.89
C SER A 211 -1.49 16.45 -17.00
N ALA A 212 -2.64 16.88 -17.53
CA ALA A 212 -2.70 17.93 -18.53
C ALA A 212 -2.31 19.31 -17.98
N GLU A 213 -2.62 19.59 -16.70
CA GLU A 213 -2.25 20.84 -16.03
C GLU A 213 -0.75 20.94 -15.69
N GLN A 214 -0.12 19.85 -15.21
CA GLN A 214 1.24 19.90 -14.65
C GLN A 214 2.38 19.83 -15.68
N GLY A 215 2.06 19.70 -16.97
CA GLY A 215 3.03 19.58 -18.04
C GLY A 215 3.79 18.24 -18.01
N LYS A 216 4.57 17.97 -19.08
CA LYS A 216 5.21 16.64 -19.30
C LYS A 216 6.31 16.27 -18.30
N ASP A 217 6.80 17.22 -17.51
CA ASP A 217 7.98 17.03 -16.63
C ASP A 217 7.62 16.79 -15.15
N THR A 218 6.34 16.84 -14.77
CA THR A 218 5.93 16.61 -13.39
C THR A 218 5.31 15.23 -13.23
N GLU A 219 6.00 14.36 -12.49
CA GLU A 219 5.49 13.03 -12.19
C GLU A 219 4.43 13.09 -11.07
N LEU A 220 3.19 12.74 -11.42
CA LEU A 220 2.10 12.62 -10.44
C LEU A 220 2.27 11.35 -9.62
N LYS A 221 2.09 11.48 -8.30
CA LYS A 221 2.03 10.32 -7.41
C LYS A 221 0.87 9.42 -7.81
N SER A 222 1.16 8.20 -8.24
CA SER A 222 0.21 7.26 -8.85
C SER A 222 -0.22 6.10 -7.94
N SER A 223 0.05 6.18 -6.63
CA SER A 223 -0.31 5.13 -5.67
C SER A 223 -1.82 4.84 -5.58
N GLY A 224 -2.68 5.75 -6.07
CA GLY A 224 -4.12 5.56 -6.06
C GLY A 224 -4.59 4.43 -6.95
N PHE A 225 -3.94 4.19 -8.10
CA PHE A 225 -4.23 3.03 -8.96
C PHE A 225 -4.07 1.71 -8.20
N LEU A 226 -2.97 1.57 -7.45
CA LEU A 226 -2.72 0.40 -6.61
C LEU A 226 -3.76 0.24 -5.50
N HIS A 227 -4.07 1.33 -4.79
CA HIS A 227 -5.04 1.31 -3.69
C HIS A 227 -6.44 0.95 -4.19
N LEU A 228 -6.90 1.58 -5.28
CA LEU A 228 -8.20 1.31 -5.89
C LEU A 228 -8.28 -0.11 -6.43
N ALA A 229 -7.25 -0.61 -7.11
CA ALA A 229 -7.24 -2.01 -7.56
C ALA A 229 -7.41 -3.00 -6.39
N THR A 230 -6.86 -2.67 -5.22
CA THR A 230 -7.02 -3.50 -4.02
C THR A 230 -8.43 -3.37 -3.43
N LEU A 231 -8.96 -2.16 -3.30
CA LEU A 231 -10.33 -1.92 -2.82
C LEU A 231 -11.39 -2.58 -3.71
N LEU A 232 -11.23 -2.48 -5.04
CA LEU A 232 -12.12 -3.10 -6.02
C LEU A 232 -12.04 -4.63 -5.98
N ASN A 233 -10.84 -5.19 -5.79
CA ASN A 233 -10.69 -6.63 -5.60
C ASN A 233 -11.33 -7.11 -4.29
N ASP A 234 -11.15 -6.37 -3.19
CA ASP A 234 -11.69 -6.73 -1.88
C ASP A 234 -13.23 -6.60 -1.84
N THR A 235 -13.83 -5.73 -2.67
CA THR A 235 -15.28 -5.65 -2.92
C THR A 235 -15.80 -6.67 -3.94
N GLN A 236 -14.95 -7.54 -4.48
CA GLN A 236 -15.26 -8.47 -5.56
C GLN A 236 -15.71 -7.80 -6.87
N ALA A 237 -15.48 -6.50 -7.03
CA ALA A 237 -15.66 -5.77 -8.28
C ALA A 237 -14.45 -6.04 -9.22
N PHE A 238 -14.25 -7.31 -9.57
CA PHE A 238 -13.05 -7.79 -10.27
C PHE A 238 -12.85 -7.12 -11.63
N ASP A 239 -13.91 -6.93 -12.41
CA ASP A 239 -13.81 -6.30 -13.74
C ASP A 239 -13.33 -4.86 -13.63
N ALA A 240 -13.88 -4.08 -12.69
CA ALA A 240 -13.43 -2.72 -12.41
C ALA A 240 -11.97 -2.70 -11.90
N ALA A 241 -11.59 -3.66 -11.05
CA ALA A 241 -10.22 -3.81 -10.58
C ALA A 241 -9.23 -4.08 -11.73
N ILE A 242 -9.62 -4.87 -12.72
CA ILE A 242 -8.82 -5.13 -13.93
C ILE A 242 -8.74 -3.89 -14.80
N VAL A 243 -9.86 -3.19 -15.01
CA VAL A 243 -9.91 -1.94 -15.81
C VAL A 243 -8.94 -0.90 -15.25
N ILE A 244 -8.91 -0.70 -13.94
CA ILE A 244 -8.01 0.30 -13.36
C ILE A 244 -6.53 -0.10 -13.48
N CYS A 245 -6.21 -1.40 -13.38
CA CYS A 245 -4.86 -1.89 -13.61
C CYS A 245 -4.43 -1.70 -15.07
N ARG A 246 -5.33 -1.98 -16.02
CA ARG A 246 -5.06 -1.75 -17.46
C ARG A 246 -4.86 -0.27 -17.76
N LYS A 247 -5.66 0.61 -17.15
CA LYS A 247 -5.46 2.06 -17.26
C LYS A 247 -4.12 2.50 -16.72
N ALA A 248 -3.67 1.95 -15.60
CA ALA A 248 -2.34 2.24 -15.07
C ALA A 248 -1.23 1.82 -16.05
N LEU A 249 -1.37 0.67 -16.71
CA LEU A 249 -0.43 0.21 -17.75
C LEU A 249 -0.43 1.10 -18.99
N GLU A 250 -1.60 1.54 -19.47
CA GLU A 250 -1.72 2.50 -20.58
C GLU A 250 -0.99 3.81 -20.28
N LEU A 251 -0.96 4.21 -19.01
CA LEU A 251 -0.28 5.40 -18.51
C LEU A 251 1.21 5.16 -18.19
N GLY A 252 1.73 3.94 -18.41
CA GLY A 252 3.12 3.58 -18.14
C GLY A 252 3.48 3.49 -16.65
N LEU A 253 2.49 3.29 -15.78
CA LEU A 253 2.66 3.25 -14.33
C LEU A 253 3.01 1.84 -13.84
N SER A 254 3.77 1.75 -12.76
CA SER A 254 4.07 0.50 -12.05
C SER A 254 3.40 0.47 -10.67
N ASP A 255 2.99 -0.72 -10.22
CA ASP A 255 2.35 -0.92 -8.92
C ASP A 255 3.37 -1.05 -7.76
N GLY A 256 4.67 -0.91 -8.06
CA GLY A 256 5.76 -1.01 -7.08
C GLY A 256 6.19 -2.44 -6.77
N THR A 257 5.56 -3.46 -7.36
CA THR A 257 5.99 -4.86 -7.25
C THR A 257 6.85 -5.29 -8.44
N VAL A 258 7.57 -6.40 -8.28
CA VAL A 258 8.41 -6.98 -9.34
C VAL A 258 7.62 -7.29 -10.61
N THR A 259 6.36 -7.69 -10.47
CA THR A 259 5.49 -8.09 -11.59
C THR A 259 4.60 -6.97 -12.12
N GLY A 260 4.63 -5.79 -11.49
CA GLY A 260 3.78 -4.66 -11.87
C GLY A 260 2.27 -4.95 -11.82
N PHE A 261 1.52 -4.14 -12.56
CA PHE A 261 0.07 -4.28 -12.70
C PHE A 261 -0.33 -5.54 -13.51
N GLU A 262 0.53 -6.06 -14.38
CA GLU A 262 0.30 -7.30 -15.13
C GLU A 262 0.17 -8.49 -14.17
N GLY A 263 1.09 -8.62 -13.22
CA GLY A 263 1.01 -9.65 -12.20
C GLY A 263 -0.22 -9.50 -11.30
N ARG A 264 -0.68 -8.27 -11.07
CA ARG A 264 -1.90 -7.99 -10.32
C ARG A 264 -3.16 -8.42 -11.08
N ILE A 265 -3.27 -8.08 -12.36
CA ILE A 265 -4.38 -8.51 -13.23
C ILE A 265 -4.52 -10.04 -13.17
N ASN A 266 -3.42 -10.78 -13.35
CA ASN A 266 -3.42 -12.24 -13.27
C ASN A 266 -3.92 -12.78 -11.91
N ARG A 267 -3.64 -12.09 -10.80
CA ARG A 267 -4.13 -12.49 -9.47
C ARG A 267 -5.62 -12.20 -9.31
N ILE A 268 -6.09 -11.07 -9.84
CA ILE A 268 -7.50 -10.67 -9.80
C ILE A 268 -8.33 -11.65 -10.65
N GLU A 269 -7.89 -12.00 -11.86
CA GLU A 269 -8.58 -12.97 -12.73
C GLU A 269 -8.71 -14.36 -12.09
N LYS A 270 -7.67 -14.80 -11.35
CA LYS A 270 -7.74 -16.04 -10.56
C LYS A 270 -8.74 -15.93 -9.41
N ALA A 271 -8.78 -14.79 -8.72
CA ALA A 271 -9.76 -14.54 -7.65
C ALA A 271 -11.20 -14.53 -8.20
N GLN A 272 -11.42 -13.91 -9.35
CA GLN A 272 -12.69 -13.90 -10.08
C GLN A 272 -13.12 -15.32 -10.44
N THR A 273 -12.24 -16.10 -11.08
CA THR A 273 -12.54 -17.49 -11.44
C THR A 273 -12.92 -18.31 -10.21
N LYS A 274 -12.17 -18.17 -9.11
CA LYS A 274 -12.46 -18.85 -7.85
C LYS A 274 -13.83 -18.46 -7.29
N ALA A 275 -14.17 -17.17 -7.30
CA ALA A 275 -15.45 -16.66 -6.80
C ALA A 275 -16.64 -17.13 -7.64
N THR A 276 -16.48 -17.28 -8.96
CA THR A 276 -17.55 -17.79 -9.84
C THR A 276 -17.76 -19.30 -9.70
N THR A 277 -16.73 -20.05 -9.32
CA THR A 277 -16.80 -21.52 -9.15
C THR A 277 -17.15 -21.97 -7.73
N ALA A 278 -17.23 -21.04 -6.77
CA ALA A 278 -17.53 -21.29 -5.36
C ALA A 278 -19.04 -21.16 -5.10
#